data_AF-A0A1I7XSQ6-F1
#
_entry.id   AF-A0A1I7XSQ6-F1
#
_cell.length_a   1.000
_cell.length_b   1.000
_cell.length_c   1.000
_cell.angle_alpha   90.00
_cell.angle_beta   90.00
_cell.angle_gamma   90.00
#
_symmetry.space_group_name_H-M   'P 1'
#
loop_
_entity.id
_entity.type
_entity.pdbx_description
1 polymer ?
#
loop_
_entity_poly.entity_id
_entity_poly.type
_entity_poly.pdbx_seq_one_letter_code
_entity_poly.pdbx_strand_id
1 'polypeptide(L)'
;MRSRSGSGVRLDRILFMVEQTIFTHQNAITALFANQKEFPGHAWVRDNVYVAHSLWALYRAYMKSADFDEDLIKANELGLTW
;
A
#
# COMPACT_ATOMS: atom_id res chain seq x y z
N MET A 1 -3.06 -19.62 18.84
CA MET A 1 -2.14 -18.52 18.44
C MET A 1 -1.78 -18.66 16.97
N ARG A 2 -2.36 -17.82 16.08
CA ARG A 2 -1.88 -17.75 14.70
C ARG A 2 -0.54 -17.02 14.73
N SER A 3 0.50 -17.71 14.25
CA SER A 3 1.82 -17.16 13.96
C SER A 3 1.68 -15.78 13.30
N ARG A 4 2.55 -14.83 13.69
CA ARG A 4 2.70 -13.52 13.04
C ARG A 4 2.75 -13.76 11.54
N SER A 5 1.62 -13.62 10.84
CA SER A 5 1.66 -13.67 9.38
C SER A 5 2.57 -12.53 9.00
N GLY A 6 3.65 -12.77 8.26
CA GLY A 6 4.57 -11.73 7.81
C GLY A 6 3.92 -10.71 6.86
N SER A 7 2.60 -10.51 6.94
CA SER A 7 1.78 -9.59 6.19
C SER A 7 2.25 -8.15 6.37
N GLY A 8 2.56 -7.70 7.59
CA GLY A 8 3.10 -6.34 7.82
C GLY A 8 4.40 -6.09 7.04
N VAL A 9 5.38 -6.98 7.23
CA VAL A 9 6.67 -6.94 6.49
C VAL A 9 6.47 -7.01 4.98
N ARG A 10 5.49 -7.80 4.50
CA ARG A 10 5.14 -7.87 3.08
C ARG A 10 4.49 -6.58 2.58
N LEU A 11 3.65 -5.92 3.39
CA LEU A 11 3.04 -4.64 3.05
C LEU A 11 4.11 -3.55 2.94
N ASP A 12 5.07 -3.51 3.87
CA ASP A 12 6.18 -2.55 3.82
C ASP A 12 7.04 -2.75 2.57
N ARG A 13 7.28 -4.01 2.18
CA ARG A 13 7.96 -4.31 0.91
C ARG A 13 7.15 -3.84 -0.31
N ILE A 14 5.82 -3.95 -0.28
CA ILE A 14 4.96 -3.45 -1.36
C ILE A 14 4.97 -1.92 -1.39
N LEU A 15 4.91 -1.26 -0.23
CA LEU A 15 5.04 0.19 -0.12
C LEU A 15 6.37 0.66 -0.72
N PHE A 16 7.48 0.02 -0.35
CA PHE A 16 8.79 0.32 -0.93
C PHE A 16 8.79 0.18 -2.47
N MET A 17 8.18 -0.88 -3.02
CA MET A 17 8.06 -1.03 -4.48
C MET A 17 7.23 0.10 -5.10
N VAL A 18 6.12 0.51 -4.48
CA VAL A 18 5.29 1.64 -4.93
C VAL A 18 6.09 2.94 -4.94
N GLU A 19 6.88 3.21 -3.91
CA GLU A 19 7.72 4.42 -3.84
C GLU A 19 8.73 4.47 -5.00
N GLN A 20 9.42 3.36 -5.25
CA GLN A 20 10.46 3.27 -6.28
C GLN A 20 9.91 3.24 -7.71
N THR A 21 8.64 2.87 -7.90
CA THR A 21 8.06 2.68 -9.25
C THR A 21 7.01 3.71 -9.61
N ILE A 22 6.10 4.05 -8.69
CA ILE A 22 4.98 4.97 -8.93
C ILE A 22 5.39 6.38 -8.53
N PHE A 23 5.76 6.58 -7.26
CA PHE A 23 5.99 7.94 -6.73
C PHE A 23 7.19 8.63 -7.37
N THR A 24 8.21 7.87 -7.77
CA THR A 24 9.38 8.42 -8.48
C THR A 24 9.03 9.03 -9.84
N HIS A 25 7.93 8.60 -10.47
CA HIS A 25 7.51 9.04 -11.81
C HIS A 25 6.16 9.76 -11.84
N GLN A 26 5.56 9.97 -10.67
CA GLN A 26 4.29 10.68 -10.53
C GLN A 26 4.54 12.19 -10.48
N ASN A 27 3.72 12.96 -11.17
CA ASN A 27 3.76 14.41 -11.09
C ASN A 27 3.22 14.88 -9.73
N ALA A 28 4.01 15.68 -8.99
CA ALA A 28 3.65 16.12 -7.64
C ALA A 28 2.43 17.06 -7.57
N ILE A 29 2.09 17.76 -8.67
CA ILE A 29 0.96 18.70 -8.71
C ILE A 29 -0.30 18.01 -9.21
N THR A 30 -0.20 17.29 -10.34
CA THR A 30 -1.38 16.68 -10.98
C THR A 30 -1.68 15.28 -10.48
N ALA A 31 -0.76 14.66 -9.73
CA ALA A 31 -0.79 13.25 -9.33
C ALA A 31 -0.86 12.26 -10.51
N LEU A 32 -0.63 12.71 -11.75
CA LEU A 32 -0.61 11.83 -12.90
C LEU A 32 0.71 11.07 -12.98
N PHE A 33 0.61 9.76 -13.18
CA PHE A 33 1.72 8.89 -13.50
C PHE A 33 2.00 8.92 -15.01
N ALA A 34 3.25 9.18 -15.37
CA ALA A 34 3.71 9.15 -16.75
C ALA A 34 4.76 8.03 -16.94
N ASN A 35 4.50 7.12 -17.89
CA ASN A 35 5.43 6.06 -18.24
C ASN A 35 6.67 6.65 -18.92
N GLN A 36 7.87 6.22 -18.53
CA GLN A 36 9.14 6.76 -19.02
C GLN A 36 9.75 5.95 -20.18
N LYS A 37 9.17 4.80 -20.57
CA LYS A 37 9.76 3.91 -21.60
C LYS A 37 9.36 4.25 -23.04
N GLU A 38 8.09 4.04 -23.40
CA GLU A 38 7.66 4.11 -24.81
C GLU A 38 7.16 5.50 -25.22
N PHE A 39 6.65 6.29 -24.25
CA PHE A 39 6.08 7.61 -24.49
C PHE A 39 6.34 8.54 -23.30
N PRO A 40 7.58 9.05 -23.13
CA PRO A 40 7.97 9.81 -21.96
C PRO A 40 7.09 11.06 -21.80
N GLY A 41 6.60 11.30 -20.58
CA GLY A 41 5.75 12.44 -20.25
C GLY A 41 4.26 12.28 -20.57
N HIS A 42 3.85 11.23 -21.29
CA HIS A 42 2.43 10.96 -21.53
C HIS A 42 1.80 10.21 -20.34
N ALA A 43 0.77 10.81 -19.76
CA ALA A 43 -0.04 10.19 -18.71
C ALA A 43 -1.21 9.40 -19.34
N TRP A 44 -0.98 8.10 -19.58
CA TRP A 44 -2.01 7.24 -20.14
C TRP A 44 -3.08 6.92 -19.10
N VAL A 45 -4.36 7.02 -19.50
CA VAL A 45 -5.50 6.75 -18.60
C VAL A 45 -5.42 5.36 -18.00
N ARG A 46 -5.11 4.34 -18.82
CA ARG A 46 -4.95 2.95 -18.38
C ARG A 46 -3.93 2.81 -17.24
N ASP A 47 -2.74 3.39 -17.42
CA ASP A 47 -1.64 3.25 -16.47
C ASP A 47 -2.00 3.95 -15.14
N ASN A 48 -2.64 5.12 -15.23
CA ASN A 48 -3.13 5.85 -14.05
C ASN A 48 -4.26 5.12 -13.30
N VAL A 49 -5.13 4.40 -14.02
CA VAL A 49 -6.17 3.56 -13.40
C VAL A 49 -5.53 2.41 -12.60
N TYR A 50 -4.49 1.76 -13.14
CA TYR A 50 -3.77 0.70 -12.42
C TYR A 50 -3.01 1.22 -11.21
N VAL A 51 -2.38 2.39 -11.34
CA VAL A 51 -1.75 3.10 -10.22
C VAL A 51 -2.77 3.37 -9.12
N ALA A 52 -3.91 4.01 -9.45
CA ALA A 52 -4.95 4.32 -8.48
C ALA A 52 -5.48 3.06 -7.77
N HIS A 53 -5.72 1.98 -8.51
CA HIS A 53 -6.17 0.71 -7.93
C HIS A 53 -5.13 0.09 -7.00
N SER A 54 -3.85 0.14 -7.36
CA SER A 54 -2.75 -0.39 -6.56
C SER A 54 -2.58 0.38 -5.25
N LEU A 55 -2.61 1.71 -5.31
CA LEU A 55 -2.53 2.58 -4.13
C LEU A 55 -3.74 2.39 -3.21
N TRP A 56 -4.94 2.30 -3.77
CA TRP A 56 -6.15 2.04 -2.99
C TRP A 56 -6.11 0.68 -2.30
N ALA A 57 -5.70 -0.38 -3.02
CA ALA A 57 -5.57 -1.70 -2.44
C ALA A 57 -4.55 -1.74 -1.29
N LEU A 58 -3.40 -1.05 -1.47
CA LEU A 58 -2.38 -0.94 -0.42
C LEU A 58 -2.92 -0.19 0.81
N TYR A 59 -3.58 0.94 0.61
CA TYR A 59 -4.23 1.70 1.69
C TYR A 59 -5.23 0.84 2.48
N ARG A 60 -6.11 0.12 1.78
CA ARG A 60 -7.09 -0.77 2.41
C ARG A 60 -6.44 -1.93 3.18
N ALA A 61 -5.32 -2.44 2.68
CA ALA A 61 -4.59 -3.51 3.36
C ALA A 61 -3.90 -3.02 4.65
N TYR A 62 -3.36 -1.80 4.65
CA TYR A 62 -2.82 -1.18 5.87
C TYR A 62 -3.92 -0.89 6.90
N MET A 63 -5.06 -0.34 6.48
CA MET A 63 -6.21 -0.10 7.37
C MET A 63 -6.68 -1.38 8.05
N LYS A 64 -6.88 -2.46 7.29
CA LYS A 64 -7.26 -3.76 7.85
C LYS A 64 -6.23 -4.31 8.85
N SER A 65 -4.94 -4.04 8.62
CA SER A 65 -3.87 -4.49 9.53
C SER A 65 -3.85 -3.66 10.81
N ALA A 66 -4.09 -2.35 10.72
CA ALA A 66 -4.19 -1.46 11.87
C ALA A 66 -5.39 -1.82 12.76
N ASP A 67 -6.57 -2.07 12.18
CA ASP A 67 -7.75 -2.51 12.92
C ASP A 67 -7.47 -3.82 13.69
N PHE A 68 -6.78 -4.77 13.04
CA PHE A 68 -6.39 -6.03 13.65
C PHE A 68 -5.40 -5.84 14.81
N ASP A 69 -4.42 -4.96 14.64
CA ASP A 69 -3.43 -4.67 15.68
C ASP A 69 -4.10 -3.98 16.88
N GLU A 70 -5.05 -3.06 16.65
CA GLU A 70 -5.83 -2.41 17.73
C GLU A 70 -6.67 -3.43 18.52
N ASP A 71 -7.37 -4.33 17.83
CA ASP A 71 -8.16 -5.39 18.46
C ASP A 71 -7.27 -6.37 19.26
N LEU A 72 -6.07 -6.68 18.76
CA LEU A 72 -5.11 -7.52 19.46
C LEU A 72 -4.59 -6.83 20.74
N ILE A 73 -4.30 -5.52 20.68
CA ILE A 73 -3.87 -4.74 21.83
C ILE A 73 -4.96 -4.77 22.91
N LYS A 74 -6.23 -4.49 22.55
CA LYS A 74 -7.36 -4.56 23.49
C LYS A 74 -7.55 -5.95 24.10
N ALA A 75 -7.43 -7.00 23.31
CA ALA A 75 -7.55 -8.37 23.80
C ALA A 75 -6.45 -8.71 24.84
N ASN A 76 -5.23 -8.22 24.63
CA ASN A 76 -4.12 -8.38 25.56
C ASN A 76 -4.34 -7.59 26.86
N GLU A 77 -4.82 -6.33 26.76
CA GLU A 77 -5.19 -5.52 27.93
C GLU A 77 -6.29 -6.17 28.79
N LEU A 78 -7.22 -6.88 28.16
CA LEU A 78 -8.32 -7.60 28.82
C LEU A 78 -7.93 -9.01 29.32
N GLY A 79 -6.70 -9.46 29.11
CA GLY A 79 -6.26 -10.82 29.47
C GLY A 79 -6.94 -11.93 28.67
N LEU A 80 -7.49 -11.61 27.50
CA LEU A 80 -8.18 -12.56 26.61
C LEU A 80 -7.21 -13.32 25.67
N THR A 81 -5.92 -12.98 25.72
CA THR A 81 -4.85 -13.69 25.02
C THR A 81 -4.22 -14.72 25.95
N TRP A 82 -4.79 -15.94 25.96
CA TRP A 82 -4.28 -17.09 26.71
C TRP A 82 -2.99 -17.68 26.12
#